data_AF-A0A0P7HUA4-F1
#
_entry.id   AF-A0A0P7HUA4-F1
#
_cell.length_a   1.000
_cell.length_b   1.000
_cell.length_c   1.000
_cell.angle_alpha   90.00
_cell.angle_beta   90.00
_cell.angle_gamma   90.00
#
_symmetry.space_group_name_H-M   'P 1'
#
loop_
_entity.id
_entity.type
_entity.pdbx_description
1 polymer ?
#
loop_
_entity_poly.entity_id
_entity_poly.type
_entity_poly.pdbx_seq_one_letter_code
_entity_poly.pdbx_strand_id
1 'polypeptide(L)'
;MDAALVILDGWGLAPDDQSGRDAVGAAATPNFDALREAGAFGTMTAHGRRVGLPEGQMGNSEVGHMHLGAGRVVKQPFTRINDTIAENELGEIDAIAAAFEHAADTGGRVHFAGLVSDGGVHSDQSHLHALIELAAERGVDAVTHAFTDGRDTPPKSGADYLADLQRTIEQHETGHVATVTGRYYAMDRDHNWERTRKAYDAIVNRDARYETDSAVAAVEESYERGETDEFVEPTLVSGAPRSKTVTR
;
A
#
# COMPACT_ATOMS: atom_id res chain seq x y z
N MET A 1 41.56 1.49 18.85
CA MET A 1 40.97 0.18 18.49
C MET A 1 40.34 0.41 17.15
N ASP A 2 40.87 -0.25 16.13
CA ASP A 2 40.32 -0.13 14.78
C ASP A 2 39.32 -1.28 14.61
N ALA A 3 38.10 -0.94 14.21
CA ALA A 3 37.02 -1.89 14.02
C ALA A 3 36.46 -1.76 12.60
N ALA A 4 36.12 -2.89 11.98
CA ALA A 4 35.51 -2.95 10.67
C ALA A 4 34.29 -3.88 10.70
N LEU A 5 33.17 -3.42 10.13
CA LEU A 5 32.01 -4.24 9.82
C LEU A 5 32.11 -4.66 8.36
N VAL A 6 32.18 -5.96 8.09
CA VAL A 6 32.23 -6.52 6.73
C VAL A 6 30.90 -7.20 6.46
N ILE A 7 30.17 -6.71 5.44
CA ILE A 7 28.87 -7.25 5.04
C ILE A 7 29.08 -8.05 3.75
N LEU A 8 28.84 -9.36 3.81
CA LEU A 8 28.78 -10.23 2.64
C LEU A 8 27.33 -10.22 2.12
N ASP A 9 27.01 -9.31 1.21
CA ASP A 9 25.63 -9.15 0.73
C ASP A 9 25.15 -10.40 -0.02
N GLY A 10 23.93 -10.86 0.28
CA GLY A 10 23.36 -12.11 -0.25
C GLY A 10 23.96 -13.41 0.33
N TRP A 11 24.81 -13.35 1.35
CA TRP A 11 25.42 -14.54 1.97
C TRP A 11 24.58 -15.11 3.11
N GLY A 12 23.69 -16.06 2.79
CA GLY A 12 22.86 -16.77 3.77
C GLY A 12 23.38 -18.16 4.13
N LEU A 13 22.90 -18.72 5.24
CA LEU A 13 23.10 -20.13 5.60
C LEU A 13 21.83 -20.90 5.23
N ALA A 14 21.96 -21.96 4.42
CA ALA A 14 20.86 -22.82 3.99
C ALA A 14 21.03 -24.25 4.55
N PRO A 15 20.73 -24.47 5.85
CA PRO A 15 21.05 -25.74 6.54
C PRO A 15 20.34 -26.98 5.96
N ASP A 16 19.25 -26.81 5.22
CA ASP A 16 18.41 -27.89 4.68
C ASP A 16 18.33 -27.88 3.14
N ASP A 17 19.32 -27.34 2.42
CA ASP A 17 19.27 -27.35 0.95
C ASP A 17 19.43 -28.76 0.36
N GLN A 18 18.29 -29.38 0.05
CA GLN A 18 18.24 -30.64 -0.70
C GLN A 18 18.31 -30.43 -2.22
N SER A 19 18.27 -29.18 -2.69
CA SER A 19 18.18 -28.87 -4.11
C SER A 19 19.54 -28.74 -4.80
N GLY A 20 20.65 -28.74 -4.04
CA GLY A 20 22.01 -28.59 -4.56
C GLY A 20 22.27 -27.21 -5.18
N ARG A 21 21.51 -26.19 -4.75
CA ARG A 21 21.57 -24.81 -5.25
C ARG A 21 22.24 -23.86 -4.25
N ASP A 22 22.68 -24.36 -3.10
CA ASP A 22 23.46 -23.61 -2.12
C ASP A 22 24.90 -23.39 -2.61
N ALA A 23 25.10 -22.27 -3.30
CA ALA A 23 26.41 -21.84 -3.76
C ALA A 23 27.36 -21.50 -2.60
N VAL A 24 26.84 -21.06 -1.44
CA VAL A 24 27.65 -20.75 -0.26
C VAL A 24 28.18 -22.04 0.35
N GLY A 25 27.30 -23.03 0.56
CA GLY A 25 27.67 -24.34 1.10
C GLY A 25 28.56 -25.17 0.17
N ALA A 26 28.48 -24.95 -1.15
CA ALA A 26 29.32 -25.64 -2.14
C ALA A 26 30.71 -24.98 -2.34
N ALA A 27 30.89 -23.72 -1.92
CA ALA A 27 32.13 -22.99 -2.13
C ALA A 27 33.23 -23.38 -1.13
N ALA A 28 34.49 -23.31 -1.56
CA ALA A 28 35.62 -23.43 -0.65
C ALA A 28 35.88 -22.08 0.05
N THR A 29 35.58 -22.00 1.34
CA THR A 29 35.63 -20.74 2.11
C THR A 29 36.61 -20.77 3.28
N PRO A 30 37.89 -21.12 3.07
CA PRO A 30 38.83 -21.51 4.15
C PRO A 30 39.02 -20.44 5.23
N ASN A 31 38.94 -19.15 4.88
CA ASN A 31 39.05 -18.06 5.86
C ASN A 31 37.80 -17.95 6.74
N PHE A 32 36.61 -18.07 6.16
CA PHE A 32 35.34 -18.05 6.90
C PHE A 32 35.21 -19.32 7.76
N ASP A 33 35.58 -20.48 7.21
CA ASP A 33 35.57 -21.76 7.90
C ASP A 33 36.50 -21.76 9.11
N ALA A 34 37.73 -21.26 8.97
CA ALA A 34 38.67 -21.15 10.07
C ALA A 34 38.16 -20.22 11.21
N LEU A 35 37.53 -19.08 10.87
CA LEU A 35 36.93 -18.20 11.88
C LEU A 35 35.77 -18.88 12.61
N ARG A 36 34.93 -19.63 11.88
CA ARG A 36 33.83 -20.40 12.47
C ARG A 36 34.32 -21.50 13.40
N GLU A 37 35.32 -22.29 12.98
CA GLU A 37 35.91 -23.36 13.79
C GLU A 37 36.60 -22.83 15.05
N ALA A 38 37.18 -21.63 15.00
CA ALA A 38 37.75 -20.94 16.16
C ALA A 38 36.69 -20.41 17.14
N GLY A 39 35.38 -20.57 16.85
CA GLY A 39 34.27 -20.15 17.70
C GLY A 39 33.84 -18.69 17.50
N ALA A 40 34.39 -17.97 16.52
CA ALA A 40 34.00 -16.60 16.18
C ALA A 40 32.76 -16.58 15.26
N PHE A 41 31.68 -17.22 15.68
CA PHE A 41 30.49 -17.43 14.86
C PHE A 41 29.18 -17.35 15.65
N GLY A 42 28.16 -16.80 15.00
CA GLY A 42 26.78 -16.77 15.45
C GLY A 42 25.85 -16.53 14.27
N THR A 43 24.55 -16.69 14.48
CA THR A 43 23.54 -16.46 13.45
C THR A 43 22.55 -15.38 13.88
N MET A 44 22.02 -14.65 12.91
CA MET A 44 20.98 -13.66 13.11
C MET A 44 19.85 -13.89 12.11
N THR A 45 18.61 -13.64 12.53
CA THR A 45 17.47 -13.64 11.63
C THR A 45 17.45 -12.34 10.84
N ALA A 46 17.63 -12.42 9.52
CA ALA A 46 17.70 -11.28 8.61
C ALA A 46 16.43 -11.09 7.75
N HIS A 47 15.29 -11.64 8.18
CA HIS A 47 14.02 -11.61 7.45
C HIS A 47 12.83 -11.45 8.40
N GLY A 48 11.67 -11.15 7.82
CA GLY A 48 10.40 -10.98 8.52
C GLY A 48 10.40 -9.95 9.66
N ARG A 49 9.59 -10.20 10.69
CA ARG A 49 9.35 -9.28 11.82
C ARG A 49 10.63 -8.85 12.55
N ARG A 50 11.67 -9.70 12.54
CA ARG A 50 12.98 -9.42 13.17
C ARG A 50 13.74 -8.27 12.50
N VAL A 51 13.42 -7.97 11.24
CA VAL A 51 13.94 -6.83 10.49
C VAL A 51 12.82 -5.91 10.01
N GLY A 52 11.74 -5.81 10.78
CA GLY A 52 10.67 -4.84 10.53
C GLY A 52 9.85 -5.10 9.26
N LEU A 53 9.95 -6.30 8.68
CA LEU A 53 9.14 -6.76 7.54
C LEU A 53 7.94 -7.60 8.02
N PRO A 54 6.90 -7.78 7.19
CA PRO A 54 5.85 -8.77 7.39
C PRO A 54 6.38 -10.18 7.68
N GLU A 55 5.57 -10.99 8.35
CA GLU A 55 5.94 -12.37 8.63
C GLU A 55 6.19 -13.16 7.34
N GLY A 56 7.25 -13.98 7.31
CA GLY A 56 7.64 -14.78 6.14
C GLY A 56 8.31 -14.00 5.00
N GLN A 57 8.31 -12.66 5.01
CA GLN A 57 8.92 -11.89 3.93
C GLN A 57 10.46 -11.92 4.00
N MET A 58 11.09 -12.20 2.86
CA MET A 58 12.54 -12.21 2.73
C MET A 58 13.14 -10.81 2.97
N GLY A 59 14.34 -10.77 3.56
CA GLY A 59 15.11 -9.54 3.67
C GLY A 59 15.62 -9.04 2.31
N ASN A 60 16.09 -7.79 2.29
CA ASN A 60 16.78 -7.20 1.15
C ASN A 60 17.90 -6.27 1.65
N SER A 61 18.76 -5.80 0.74
CA SER A 61 19.92 -4.98 1.09
C SER A 61 19.54 -3.68 1.82
N GLU A 62 18.48 -2.98 1.40
CA GLU A 62 18.05 -1.73 2.03
C GLU A 62 17.63 -1.96 3.49
N VAL A 63 16.74 -2.92 3.71
CA VAL A 63 16.24 -3.28 5.04
C VAL A 63 17.39 -3.76 5.93
N GLY A 64 18.28 -4.62 5.41
CA GLY A 64 19.40 -5.16 6.15
C GLY A 64 20.40 -4.08 6.60
N HIS A 65 20.83 -3.22 5.68
CA HIS A 65 21.78 -2.15 6.00
C HIS A 65 21.18 -1.12 6.96
N MET A 66 19.89 -0.80 6.79
CA MET A 66 19.17 0.10 7.70
C MET A 66 19.15 -0.44 9.13
N HIS A 67 18.89 -1.74 9.32
CA HIS A 67 18.87 -2.37 10.64
C HIS A 67 20.25 -2.45 11.29
N LEU A 68 21.26 -2.84 10.52
CA LEU A 68 22.65 -2.88 11.00
C LEU A 68 23.14 -1.50 11.43
N GLY A 69 22.84 -0.47 10.63
CA GLY A 69 23.20 0.91 10.95
C GLY A 69 22.40 1.51 12.10
N ALA A 70 21.12 1.16 12.23
CA ALA A 70 20.24 1.70 13.27
C ALA A 70 20.43 1.03 14.63
N GLY A 71 20.95 -0.21 14.68
CA GLY A 71 21.10 -0.97 15.93
C GLY A 71 19.78 -1.32 16.61
N ARG A 72 18.66 -1.27 15.87
CA ARG A 72 17.30 -1.57 16.35
C ARG A 72 16.42 -2.06 15.19
N VAL A 73 15.28 -2.65 15.54
CA VAL A 73 14.24 -2.96 14.55
C VAL A 73 13.65 -1.66 14.01
N VAL A 74 13.78 -1.46 12.71
CA VAL A 74 13.17 -0.37 11.95
C VAL A 74 11.96 -0.94 11.21
N LYS A 75 10.78 -0.79 11.83
CA LYS A 75 9.51 -1.21 11.22
C LYS A 75 9.31 -0.45 9.91
N GLN A 76 9.12 -1.18 8.81
CA GLN A 76 8.75 -0.58 7.54
C GLN A 76 7.35 0.02 7.64
N PRO A 77 7.04 1.10 6.88
CA PRO A 77 5.73 1.75 6.95
C PRO A 77 4.56 0.79 6.80
N PHE A 78 4.62 -0.13 5.83
CA PHE A 78 3.59 -1.16 5.62
C PHE A 78 3.32 -1.99 6.89
N THR A 79 4.38 -2.53 7.49
CA THR A 79 4.29 -3.32 8.73
C THR A 79 3.81 -2.48 9.91
N ARG A 80 4.25 -1.23 10.02
CA ARG A 80 3.84 -0.32 11.09
C ARG A 80 2.34 -0.03 11.03
N ILE A 81 1.82 0.25 9.84
CA ILE A 81 0.40 0.54 9.63
C ILE A 81 -0.45 -0.70 9.92
N ASN A 82 -0.04 -1.87 9.43
CA ASN A 82 -0.73 -3.13 9.74
C ASN A 82 -0.81 -3.43 11.24
N ASP A 83 0.29 -3.20 11.97
CA ASP A 83 0.28 -3.39 13.44
C ASP A 83 -0.68 -2.40 14.11
N THR A 84 -0.65 -1.13 13.69
CA THR A 84 -1.54 -0.08 14.23
C THR A 84 -3.02 -0.46 14.02
N ILE A 85 -3.36 -0.99 12.83
CA ILE A 85 -4.72 -1.46 12.53
C ILE A 85 -5.07 -2.68 13.39
N ALA A 86 -4.16 -3.66 13.50
CA ALA A 86 -4.39 -4.86 14.31
C ALA A 86 -4.55 -4.57 15.81
N GLU A 87 -3.91 -3.52 16.30
CA GLU A 87 -3.99 -3.04 17.69
C GLU A 87 -5.17 -2.07 17.92
N ASN A 88 -5.95 -1.77 16.88
CA ASN A 88 -7.04 -0.78 16.87
C ASN A 88 -6.61 0.64 17.29
N GLU A 89 -5.37 1.02 16.98
CA GLU A 89 -4.76 2.31 17.35
C GLU A 89 -4.86 3.36 16.24
N LEU A 90 -5.47 3.02 15.09
CA LEU A 90 -5.52 3.92 13.92
C LEU A 90 -6.19 5.27 14.26
N GLY A 91 -7.25 5.23 15.06
CA GLY A 91 -7.97 6.41 15.52
C GLY A 91 -7.22 7.24 16.58
N GLU A 92 -6.17 6.71 17.18
CA GLU A 92 -5.37 7.41 18.20
C GLU A 92 -4.24 8.24 17.58
N ILE A 93 -3.96 8.06 16.28
CA ILE A 93 -2.99 8.87 15.57
C ILE A 93 -3.50 10.30 15.44
N ASP A 94 -2.84 11.26 16.08
CA ASP A 94 -3.22 12.68 16.13
C ASP A 94 -3.67 13.25 14.77
N ALA A 95 -2.94 12.95 13.69
CA ALA A 95 -3.26 13.44 12.35
C ALA A 95 -4.55 12.84 11.77
N ILE A 96 -4.82 11.56 12.05
CA ILE A 96 -6.04 10.88 11.62
C ILE A 96 -7.20 11.37 12.47
N ALA A 97 -7.03 11.40 13.80
CA ALA A 97 -8.03 11.91 14.73
C ALA A 97 -8.47 13.34 14.35
N ALA A 98 -7.50 14.24 14.12
CA ALA A 98 -7.77 15.62 13.73
C ALA A 98 -8.53 15.74 12.40
N ALA A 99 -8.27 14.87 11.41
CA ALA A 99 -8.99 14.89 10.14
C ALA A 99 -10.47 14.51 10.32
N PHE A 100 -10.75 13.50 11.13
CA PHE A 100 -12.13 13.10 11.46
C PHE A 100 -12.85 14.13 12.32
N GLU A 101 -12.18 14.68 13.34
CA GLU A 101 -12.72 15.76 14.18
C GLU A 101 -13.08 16.98 13.34
N HIS A 102 -12.20 17.39 12.43
CA HIS A 102 -12.47 18.51 11.54
C HIS A 102 -13.70 18.28 10.65
N ALA A 103 -13.84 17.08 10.08
CA ALA A 103 -15.02 16.74 9.27
C ALA A 103 -16.31 16.74 10.11
N ALA A 104 -16.26 16.20 11.33
CA ALA A 104 -17.39 16.20 12.26
C ALA A 104 -17.81 17.63 12.65
N ASP A 105 -16.85 18.48 13.02
CA ASP A 105 -17.08 19.85 13.49
C ASP A 105 -17.64 20.76 12.39
N THR A 106 -17.26 20.50 11.14
CA THR A 106 -17.69 21.31 9.98
C THR A 106 -18.96 20.78 9.31
N GLY A 107 -19.45 19.60 9.72
CA GLY A 107 -20.49 18.87 8.98
C GLY A 107 -20.04 18.48 7.56
N GLY A 108 -18.72 18.34 7.38
CA GLY A 108 -18.07 17.96 6.13
C GLY A 108 -17.98 16.45 5.97
N ARG A 109 -17.06 16.04 5.10
CA ARG A 109 -16.78 14.64 4.79
C ARG A 109 -15.28 14.40 4.75
N VAL A 110 -14.84 13.20 5.13
CA VAL A 110 -13.47 12.74 4.86
C VAL A 110 -13.37 12.16 3.45
N HIS A 111 -12.35 12.58 2.70
CA HIS A 111 -12.04 12.03 1.39
C HIS A 111 -10.80 11.14 1.48
N PHE A 112 -10.95 9.86 1.16
CA PHE A 112 -9.85 8.93 0.97
C PHE A 112 -9.44 8.91 -0.50
N ALA A 113 -8.15 8.95 -0.76
CA ALA A 113 -7.59 8.83 -2.10
C ALA A 113 -6.34 7.96 -2.03
N GLY A 114 -6.32 6.89 -2.82
CA GLY A 114 -5.23 5.92 -2.73
C GLY A 114 -5.39 4.78 -3.71
N LEU A 115 -4.29 4.04 -3.90
CA LEU A 115 -4.24 2.85 -4.74
C LEU A 115 -5.02 1.71 -4.07
N VAL A 116 -5.95 1.11 -4.81
CA VAL A 116 -6.87 0.06 -4.34
C VAL A 116 -6.41 -1.27 -4.96
N SER A 117 -5.53 -1.95 -4.24
CA SER A 117 -5.00 -3.28 -4.55
C SER A 117 -4.36 -3.89 -3.29
N ASP A 118 -3.92 -5.14 -3.36
CA ASP A 118 -3.12 -5.82 -2.32
C ASP A 118 -1.62 -5.91 -2.70
N GLY A 119 -1.16 -5.05 -3.61
CA GLY A 119 0.23 -5.08 -4.11
C GLY A 119 1.29 -4.78 -3.05
N GLY A 120 0.96 -4.03 -1.99
CA GLY A 120 1.83 -3.80 -0.82
C GLY A 120 3.04 -2.90 -1.07
N VAL A 121 3.21 -2.37 -2.29
CA VAL A 121 4.33 -1.49 -2.67
C VAL A 121 4.04 -0.03 -2.30
N HIS A 122 2.88 0.48 -2.74
CA HIS A 122 2.47 1.87 -2.51
C HIS A 122 1.31 2.01 -1.52
N SER A 123 0.49 0.97 -1.38
CA SER A 123 -0.66 0.90 -0.49
C SER A 123 -1.05 -0.56 -0.25
N ASP A 124 -2.06 -0.74 0.59
CA ASP A 124 -2.82 -1.97 0.75
C ASP A 124 -4.28 -1.60 0.99
N GLN A 125 -5.20 -2.18 0.22
CA GLN A 125 -6.62 -1.85 0.32
C GLN A 125 -7.22 -2.13 1.72
N SER A 126 -6.63 -3.04 2.50
CA SER A 126 -7.06 -3.26 3.89
C SER A 126 -6.88 -2.01 4.76
N HIS A 127 -5.91 -1.14 4.45
CA HIS A 127 -5.71 0.14 5.14
C HIS A 127 -6.87 1.10 4.87
N LEU A 128 -7.34 1.13 3.61
CA LEU A 128 -8.52 1.88 3.23
C LEU A 128 -9.78 1.33 3.93
N HIS A 129 -9.92 0.00 4.00
CA HIS A 129 -11.05 -0.62 4.69
C HIS A 129 -11.09 -0.24 6.18
N ALA A 130 -9.95 -0.27 6.87
CA ALA A 130 -9.84 0.17 8.26
C ALA A 130 -10.18 1.67 8.45
N LEU A 131 -9.83 2.52 7.48
CA LEU A 131 -10.22 3.94 7.49
C LEU A 131 -11.73 4.15 7.30
N ILE A 132 -12.38 3.33 6.47
CA ILE A 132 -13.84 3.34 6.27
C ILE A 132 -14.55 2.86 7.53
N GLU A 133 -14.07 1.79 8.15
CA GLU A 133 -14.57 1.30 9.43
C GLU A 133 -14.48 2.39 10.50
N LEU A 134 -13.31 3.03 10.65
CA LEU A 134 -13.10 4.13 11.59
C LEU A 134 -14.03 5.33 11.32
N ALA A 135 -14.32 5.63 10.04
CA ALA A 135 -15.26 6.68 9.67
C ALA A 135 -16.67 6.37 10.18
N ALA A 136 -17.13 5.13 9.99
CA ALA A 136 -18.42 4.67 10.48
C ALA A 136 -18.50 4.67 12.01
N GLU A 137 -17.46 4.20 12.70
CA GLU A 137 -17.37 4.23 14.17
C GLU A 137 -17.50 5.65 14.74
N ARG A 138 -16.94 6.64 14.03
CA ARG A 138 -17.01 8.06 14.40
C ARG A 138 -18.29 8.76 13.93
N GLY A 139 -19.14 8.09 13.16
CA GLY A 139 -20.33 8.70 12.55
C GLY A 139 -19.99 9.82 11.57
N VAL A 140 -18.81 9.77 10.95
CA VAL A 140 -18.34 10.75 9.97
C VAL A 140 -18.54 10.18 8.57
N ASP A 141 -19.17 10.97 7.71
CA ASP A 141 -19.36 10.61 6.31
C ASP A 141 -17.99 10.53 5.60
N ALA A 142 -17.83 9.57 4.69
CA ALA A 142 -16.59 9.34 3.95
C ALA A 142 -16.83 9.01 2.47
N VAL A 143 -15.86 9.38 1.62
CA VAL A 143 -15.87 9.14 0.17
C VAL A 143 -14.50 8.65 -0.28
N THR A 144 -14.48 7.71 -1.21
CA THR A 144 -13.27 7.15 -1.79
C THR A 144 -13.04 7.61 -3.22
N HIS A 145 -11.82 8.05 -3.51
CA HIS A 145 -11.27 8.25 -4.85
C HIS A 145 -10.30 7.10 -5.13
N ALA A 146 -10.81 6.06 -5.80
CA ALA A 146 -10.08 4.82 -6.01
C ALA A 146 -9.07 4.97 -7.13
N PHE A 147 -7.79 4.71 -6.84
CA PHE A 147 -6.76 4.59 -7.87
C PHE A 147 -6.55 3.11 -8.21
N THR A 148 -6.66 2.72 -9.47
CA THR A 148 -6.48 1.33 -9.91
C THR A 148 -5.02 1.02 -10.22
N ASP A 149 -4.58 -0.21 -9.93
CA ASP A 149 -3.17 -0.59 -9.95
C ASP A 149 -2.68 -1.16 -11.28
N GLY A 150 -2.79 -2.47 -11.49
CA GLY A 150 -2.36 -3.16 -12.71
C GLY A 150 -0.86 -3.21 -12.96
N ARG A 151 -0.04 -2.75 -12.00
CA ARG A 151 1.42 -2.72 -12.10
C ARG A 151 2.10 -3.50 -10.99
N ASP A 152 1.67 -3.30 -9.74
CA ASP A 152 2.12 -4.13 -8.61
C ASP A 152 1.25 -5.39 -8.46
N THR A 153 0.12 -5.43 -9.17
CA THR A 153 -0.82 -6.56 -9.30
C THR A 153 -1.08 -6.88 -10.78
N PRO A 154 -1.77 -7.98 -11.14
CA PRO A 154 -2.07 -8.31 -12.53
C PRO A 154 -2.81 -7.16 -13.27
N PRO A 155 -2.54 -6.91 -14.57
CA PRO A 155 -3.12 -5.78 -15.32
C PRO A 155 -4.65 -5.70 -15.40
N LYS A 156 -5.34 -6.80 -15.09
CA LYS A 156 -6.80 -6.90 -15.04
C LYS A 156 -7.24 -7.61 -13.77
N SER A 157 -7.19 -6.90 -12.65
CA SER A 157 -7.60 -7.34 -11.32
C SER A 157 -8.41 -6.28 -10.55
N GLY A 158 -8.51 -5.05 -11.06
CA GLY A 158 -9.16 -3.92 -10.42
C GLY A 158 -10.65 -4.13 -10.11
N ALA A 159 -11.36 -4.88 -10.95
CA ALA A 159 -12.77 -5.20 -10.73
C ALA A 159 -13.00 -5.98 -9.43
N ASP A 160 -12.12 -6.94 -9.12
CA ASP A 160 -12.23 -7.75 -7.90
C ASP A 160 -11.94 -6.89 -6.65
N TYR A 161 -10.88 -6.07 -6.68
CA TYR A 161 -10.57 -5.15 -5.58
C TYR A 161 -11.68 -4.12 -5.34
N LEU A 162 -12.28 -3.58 -6.40
CA LEU A 162 -13.40 -2.65 -6.26
C LEU A 162 -14.68 -3.34 -5.77
N ALA A 163 -14.89 -4.61 -6.10
CA ALA A 163 -15.97 -5.40 -5.53
C ALA A 163 -15.75 -5.67 -4.03
N ASP A 164 -14.51 -5.91 -3.61
CA ASP A 164 -14.14 -6.07 -2.19
C ASP A 164 -14.35 -4.77 -1.40
N LEU A 165 -13.92 -3.64 -1.97
CA LEU A 165 -14.18 -2.30 -1.42
C LEU A 165 -15.68 -2.02 -1.30
N GLN A 166 -16.47 -2.36 -2.33
CA GLN A 166 -17.92 -2.20 -2.32
C GLN A 166 -18.58 -2.97 -1.16
N ARG A 167 -18.12 -4.20 -0.87
CA ARG A 167 -18.62 -4.96 0.29
C ARG A 167 -18.30 -4.28 1.62
N THR A 168 -17.11 -3.70 1.74
CA THR A 168 -16.72 -2.92 2.94
C THR A 168 -17.63 -1.70 3.10
N ILE A 169 -17.88 -0.97 2.02
CA ILE A 169 -18.77 0.20 2.02
C ILE A 169 -20.20 -0.18 2.42
N GLU A 170 -20.73 -1.30 1.90
CA GLU A 170 -22.06 -1.81 2.27
C GLU A 170 -22.15 -2.22 3.74
N GLN A 171 -21.08 -2.79 4.29
CA GLN A 171 -21.02 -3.19 5.69
C GLN A 171 -21.02 -1.99 6.64
N HIS A 172 -20.36 -0.90 6.28
CA HIS A 172 -20.15 0.27 7.13
C HIS A 172 -21.04 1.48 6.78
N GLU A 173 -21.81 1.38 5.69
CA GLU A 173 -22.74 2.41 5.18
C GLU A 173 -22.07 3.78 4.94
N THR A 174 -20.77 3.80 4.66
CA THR A 174 -19.98 5.01 4.37
C THR A 174 -18.76 4.67 3.51
N GLY A 175 -18.05 5.68 2.98
CA GLY A 175 -16.85 5.47 2.17
C GLY A 175 -17.09 5.29 0.67
N HIS A 176 -18.30 5.63 0.18
CA HIS A 176 -18.71 5.43 -1.22
C HIS A 176 -17.67 5.89 -2.24
N VAL A 177 -17.47 5.10 -3.30
CA VAL A 177 -16.55 5.45 -4.38
C VAL A 177 -17.14 6.58 -5.23
N ALA A 178 -16.44 7.71 -5.32
CA ALA A 178 -16.84 8.85 -6.13
C ALA A 178 -16.17 8.90 -7.50
N THR A 179 -14.94 8.39 -7.59
CA THR A 179 -14.15 8.36 -8.83
C THR A 179 -13.28 7.11 -8.87
N VAL A 180 -13.07 6.58 -10.07
CA VAL A 180 -12.09 5.53 -10.36
C VAL A 180 -11.08 6.08 -11.36
N THR A 181 -9.78 5.88 -11.11
CA THR A 181 -8.72 6.44 -11.95
C THR A 181 -7.49 5.55 -11.97
N GLY A 182 -6.94 5.23 -13.14
CA GLY A 182 -5.68 4.50 -13.26
C GLY A 182 -4.52 5.22 -12.58
N ARG A 183 -3.64 4.46 -11.92
CA ARG A 183 -2.42 5.01 -11.29
C ARG A 183 -1.55 5.79 -12.26
N TYR A 184 -1.61 5.51 -13.57
CA TYR A 184 -0.96 6.30 -14.60
C TYR A 184 -1.33 7.78 -14.56
N TYR A 185 -2.59 8.08 -14.20
CA TYR A 185 -3.09 9.45 -14.08
C TYR A 185 -2.90 10.01 -12.67
N ALA A 186 -3.23 9.22 -11.65
CA ALA A 186 -3.29 9.69 -10.26
C ALA A 186 -1.94 9.69 -9.52
N MET A 187 -0.96 8.90 -9.98
CA MET A 187 0.32 8.66 -9.29
C MET A 187 1.53 8.89 -10.21
N ASP A 188 1.43 9.86 -11.13
CA ASP A 188 2.56 10.29 -11.94
C ASP A 188 3.70 10.83 -11.07
N ARG A 189 4.94 10.48 -11.43
CA ARG A 189 6.17 10.92 -10.75
C ARG A 189 7.18 11.58 -11.68
N ASP A 190 6.82 11.77 -12.95
CA ASP A 190 7.68 12.30 -14.01
C ASP A 190 7.28 13.74 -14.38
N HIS A 191 6.48 14.39 -13.53
CA HIS A 191 5.95 15.75 -13.71
C HIS A 191 5.08 15.91 -14.96
N ASN A 192 4.37 14.85 -15.37
CA ASN A 192 3.37 14.95 -16.43
C ASN A 192 2.07 15.53 -15.87
N TRP A 193 2.04 16.86 -15.75
CA TRP A 193 0.93 17.59 -15.15
C TRP A 193 -0.39 17.45 -15.92
N GLU A 194 -0.38 17.06 -17.20
CA GLU A 194 -1.61 16.78 -17.93
C GLU A 194 -2.32 15.54 -17.39
N ARG A 195 -1.55 14.50 -17.03
CA ARG A 195 -2.06 13.29 -16.39
C ARG A 195 -2.64 13.59 -15.01
N THR A 196 -1.85 14.26 -14.18
CA THR A 196 -2.25 14.66 -12.82
C THR A 196 -3.48 15.57 -12.85
N ARG A 197 -3.56 16.50 -13.81
CA ARG A 197 -4.72 17.38 -13.98
C ARG A 197 -5.99 16.60 -14.26
N LYS A 198 -5.96 15.58 -15.14
CA LYS A 198 -7.15 14.77 -15.41
C LYS A 198 -7.70 14.10 -14.14
N ALA A 199 -6.83 13.55 -13.29
CA ALA A 199 -7.25 12.98 -12.01
C ALA A 199 -7.82 14.05 -11.06
N TYR A 200 -7.14 15.20 -10.96
CA TYR A 200 -7.59 16.34 -10.16
C TYR A 200 -8.98 16.85 -10.60
N ASP A 201 -9.21 17.02 -11.90
CA ASP A 201 -10.46 17.52 -12.45
C ASP A 201 -11.62 16.56 -12.15
N ALA A 202 -11.41 15.24 -12.25
CA ALA A 202 -12.41 14.25 -11.87
C ALA A 202 -12.75 14.32 -10.37
N ILE A 203 -11.75 14.47 -9.51
CA ILE A 203 -11.92 14.49 -8.05
C ILE A 203 -12.59 15.79 -7.58
N VAL A 204 -12.06 16.93 -8.00
CA VAL A 204 -12.41 18.26 -7.46
C VAL A 204 -13.52 18.93 -8.26
N ASN A 205 -13.41 18.90 -9.58
CA ASN A 205 -14.35 19.58 -10.48
C ASN A 205 -15.50 18.67 -10.93
N ARG A 206 -15.38 17.36 -10.68
CA ARG A 206 -16.25 16.32 -11.27
C ARG A 206 -16.34 16.47 -12.79
N ASP A 207 -15.20 16.77 -13.41
CA ASP A 207 -15.05 16.86 -14.86
C ASP A 207 -14.21 15.69 -15.33
N ALA A 208 -14.87 14.74 -15.99
CA ALA A 208 -14.24 13.56 -16.55
C ALA A 208 -15.00 13.13 -17.80
N ARG A 209 -14.30 12.40 -18.69
CA ARG A 209 -14.87 11.96 -19.96
C ARG A 209 -15.92 10.86 -19.78
N TYR A 210 -15.77 10.05 -18.74
CA TYR A 210 -16.58 8.87 -18.50
C TYR A 210 -17.30 8.99 -17.16
N GLU A 211 -18.52 8.45 -17.11
CA GLU A 211 -19.35 8.31 -15.93
C GLU A 211 -20.05 6.95 -16.00
N THR A 212 -20.05 6.21 -14.90
CA THR A 212 -20.62 4.85 -14.81
C THR A 212 -21.46 4.68 -13.55
N ASP A 213 -22.30 3.64 -13.52
CA ASP A 213 -23.21 3.40 -12.40
C ASP A 213 -22.53 2.83 -11.15
N SER A 214 -21.33 2.26 -11.31
CA SER A 214 -20.55 1.71 -10.19
C SER A 214 -19.05 1.77 -10.45
N ALA A 215 -18.27 1.60 -9.38
CA ALA A 215 -16.81 1.52 -9.46
C ALA A 215 -16.36 0.30 -10.28
N VAL A 216 -17.01 -0.85 -10.10
CA VAL A 216 -16.72 -2.08 -10.87
C VAL A 216 -16.99 -1.84 -12.37
N ALA A 217 -18.14 -1.24 -12.70
CA ALA A 217 -18.48 -0.90 -14.08
C ALA A 217 -17.44 0.06 -14.72
N ALA A 218 -16.87 1.00 -13.96
CA ALA A 218 -15.83 1.89 -14.47
C ALA A 218 -14.61 1.11 -15.02
N VAL A 219 -14.22 0.03 -14.35
CA VAL A 219 -13.10 -0.83 -14.75
C VAL A 219 -13.51 -1.80 -15.86
N GLU A 220 -14.69 -2.41 -15.76
CA GLU A 220 -15.19 -3.32 -16.79
C GLU A 220 -15.35 -2.63 -18.15
N GLU A 221 -15.96 -1.44 -18.18
CA GLU A 221 -16.09 -0.62 -19.39
C GLU A 221 -14.71 -0.16 -19.91
N SER A 222 -13.75 0.08 -19.00
CA SER A 222 -12.35 0.36 -19.39
C SER A 222 -11.72 -0.81 -20.12
N TYR A 223 -11.96 -2.05 -19.65
CA TYR A 223 -11.47 -3.23 -20.33
C TYR A 223 -12.08 -3.41 -21.72
N GLU A 224 -13.35 -3.05 -21.91
CA GLU A 224 -14.01 -3.05 -23.21
C GLU A 224 -13.40 -2.04 -24.18
N ARG A 225 -12.87 -0.92 -23.67
CA ARG A 225 -12.08 0.06 -24.43
C ARG A 225 -10.63 -0.37 -24.69
N GLY A 226 -10.20 -1.52 -24.15
CA GLY A 226 -8.83 -2.01 -24.26
C GLY A 226 -7.83 -1.38 -23.28
N GLU A 227 -8.33 -0.63 -22.28
CA GLU A 227 -7.54 0.01 -21.23
C GLU A 227 -7.47 -0.92 -20.01
N THR A 228 -6.27 -1.31 -19.58
CA THR A 228 -6.04 -2.09 -18.35
C THR A 228 -6.07 -1.20 -17.10
N ASP A 229 -6.03 -1.81 -15.91
CA ASP A 229 -6.16 -1.10 -14.61
C ASP A 229 -5.24 0.11 -14.47
N GLU A 230 -3.97 -0.02 -14.88
CA GLU A 230 -2.99 1.08 -14.80
C GLU A 230 -3.47 2.33 -15.55
N PHE A 231 -4.26 2.17 -16.61
CA PHE A 231 -4.62 3.19 -17.60
C PHE A 231 -6.10 3.55 -17.64
N VAL A 232 -6.91 3.12 -16.67
CA VAL A 232 -8.32 3.52 -16.57
C VAL A 232 -8.40 5.05 -16.62
N GLU A 233 -9.01 5.61 -17.67
CA GLU A 233 -9.21 7.06 -17.73
C GLU A 233 -10.05 7.50 -16.52
N PRO A 234 -9.79 8.69 -15.94
CA PRO A 234 -10.59 9.18 -14.82
C PRO A 234 -12.09 9.10 -15.13
N THR A 235 -12.81 8.40 -14.26
CA THR A 235 -14.21 8.02 -14.46
C THR A 235 -14.99 8.38 -13.21
N LEU A 236 -16.12 9.08 -13.36
CA LEU A 236 -17.02 9.41 -12.27
C LEU A 236 -17.95 8.22 -11.97
N VAL A 237 -18.29 8.04 -10.70
CA VAL A 237 -19.39 7.13 -10.32
C VAL A 237 -20.66 7.95 -10.11
N SER A 238 -21.73 7.57 -10.81
CA SER A 238 -23.07 8.18 -10.77
C SER A 238 -23.66 8.16 -9.37
N GLY A 239 -24.32 9.24 -8.96
CA GLY A 239 -25.00 9.33 -7.67
C GLY A 239 -24.08 9.39 -6.44
N ALA A 240 -22.76 9.23 -6.63
CA ALA A 240 -21.80 9.34 -5.55
C ALA A 240 -21.69 10.78 -5.04
N PRO A 241 -21.51 10.97 -3.72
CA PRO A 241 -21.65 12.29 -3.17
C PRO A 241 -20.45 13.20 -3.49
N ARG A 242 -20.74 14.50 -3.61
CA ARG A 242 -19.81 15.50 -4.18
C ARG A 242 -18.77 15.96 -3.16
N SER A 243 -17.59 16.37 -3.64
CA SER A 243 -16.54 17.02 -2.83
C SER A 243 -17.00 18.36 -2.21
N LYS A 244 -18.00 19.02 -2.80
CA LYS A 244 -18.61 20.22 -2.24
C LYS A 244 -20.05 19.93 -1.85
N THR A 245 -20.38 20.10 -0.57
CA THR A 245 -21.73 20.50 -0.17
C THR A 245 -21.94 21.88 -0.80
N VAL A 246 -22.68 21.93 -1.90
CA VAL A 246 -23.18 23.20 -2.42
C VAL A 246 -24.25 23.64 -1.41
N THR A 247 -23.82 24.35 -0.37
CA THR A 247 -24.72 25.22 0.38
C THR A 247 -25.26 26.22 -0.63
N ARG A 248 -26.52 26.00 -1.03
CA ARG A 248 -27.32 27.01 -1.70
C ARG A 248 -27.61 28.15 -0.75
#